data_AF-A0A9D8G403-F1
#
_entry.id   AF-A0A9D8G403-F1
#
_cell.length_a   1.000
_cell.length_b   1.000
_cell.length_c   1.000
_cell.angle_alpha   90.00
_cell.angle_beta   90.00
_cell.angle_gamma   90.00
#
_symmetry.space_group_name_H-M   'P 1'
#
loop_
_entity.id
_entity.type
_entity.pdbx_description
1 polymer ?
#
loop_
_entity_poly.entity_id
_entity_poly.type
_entity_poly.pdbx_seq_one_letter_code
_entity_poly.pdbx_strand_id
1 'polypeptide(L)'
;MKRLIVSTAFGLLLAGCGGSGILTYNVRFDTTDKVRMTDLTQAAQKVMERRLARLNGGLMDFDIEYVEASNTTTITAEVDPAAVAEALNEEMTAPFSMEIRIGVPEAQEGDITVEGQGIFRATGVAGTDIDWVLAGSDEDALKKGNVIIGFTDEGVEKMQKLFKEFDGKPMGIFARGRLAAKIQLDKQKIERTISIRGLPSREIADVFADDMNVGLHMTFERVK
;
A
#
# COMPACT_ATOMS: atom_id res chain seq x y z
N MET A 1 61.93 -0.62 40.71
CA MET A 1 60.46 -0.47 40.90
C MET A 1 60.01 0.84 40.27
N LYS A 2 59.19 0.78 39.21
CA LYS A 2 58.13 1.74 38.86
C LYS A 2 57.52 1.29 37.53
N ARG A 3 56.35 0.64 37.61
CA ARG A 3 55.50 0.26 36.48
C ARG A 3 54.75 1.51 36.03
N LEU A 4 54.81 1.84 34.75
CA LEU A 4 53.89 2.79 34.13
C LEU A 4 52.96 1.98 33.22
N ILE A 5 51.76 1.72 33.76
CA ILE A 5 50.62 1.20 33.00
C ILE A 5 50.02 2.42 32.30
N VAL A 6 50.19 2.50 30.98
CA VAL A 6 49.46 3.46 30.15
C VAL A 6 48.20 2.75 29.67
N SER A 7 47.10 2.97 30.38
CA SER A 7 45.77 2.56 29.96
C SER A 7 45.31 3.43 28.81
N THR A 8 45.41 2.94 27.57
CA THR A 8 44.78 3.57 26.41
C THR A 8 43.27 3.37 26.52
N ALA A 9 42.58 4.38 27.04
CA ALA A 9 41.13 4.44 27.08
C ALA A 9 40.59 4.49 25.64
N PHE A 10 39.97 3.39 25.21
CA PHE A 10 39.21 3.30 23.97
C PHE A 10 37.88 4.02 24.19
N GLY A 11 37.87 5.33 23.94
CA GLY A 11 36.67 6.16 23.95
C GLY A 11 35.83 5.88 22.71
N LEU A 12 34.97 4.85 22.77
CA LEU A 12 33.84 4.72 21.86
C LEU A 12 32.90 5.90 22.13
N LEU A 13 33.08 6.98 21.38
CA LEU A 13 32.10 8.05 21.23
C LEU A 13 30.87 7.50 20.51
N LEU A 14 30.01 6.79 21.25
CA LEU A 14 28.60 6.62 20.90
C LEU A 14 27.88 7.94 21.17
N ALA A 15 28.22 8.97 20.40
CA ALA A 15 27.36 10.13 20.21
C ALA A 15 26.26 9.75 19.21
N GLY A 16 25.45 8.75 19.56
CA GLY A 16 24.15 8.57 18.95
C GLY A 16 23.22 9.55 19.63
N CYS A 17 23.13 10.78 19.12
CA CYS A 17 22.00 11.64 19.44
C CYS A 17 20.74 10.90 18.95
N GLY A 18 20.05 10.23 19.87
CA GLY A 18 18.72 9.63 19.66
C GLY A 18 17.68 10.73 19.49
N GLY A 19 17.80 11.48 18.40
CA GLY A 19 16.82 12.48 17.99
C GLY A 19 15.79 11.88 17.05
N SER A 20 14.68 12.58 16.93
CA SER A 20 13.67 12.34 15.91
C SER A 20 14.07 12.99 14.58
N GLY A 21 13.59 12.41 13.47
CA GLY A 21 13.66 12.99 12.14
C GLY A 21 12.32 13.59 11.77
N ILE A 22 12.31 14.70 11.02
CA ILE A 22 11.08 15.36 10.56
C ILE A 22 10.97 15.21 9.04
N LEU A 23 9.86 14.63 8.59
CA LEU A 23 9.50 14.46 7.19
C LEU A 23 8.26 15.29 6.87
N THR A 24 8.39 16.24 5.97
CA THR A 24 7.33 17.09 5.43
C THR A 24 7.11 16.76 3.96
N TYR A 25 5.86 16.49 3.60
CA TYR A 25 5.44 16.14 2.23
C TYR A 25 4.40 17.12 1.74
N ASN A 26 4.53 17.56 0.48
CA ASN A 26 3.39 18.01 -0.29
C ASN A 26 2.59 16.77 -0.71
N VAL A 27 1.28 16.80 -0.49
CA VAL A 27 0.38 15.69 -0.78
C VAL A 27 -0.67 16.13 -1.78
N ARG A 28 -0.79 15.34 -2.85
CA ARG A 28 -1.86 15.46 -3.83
C ARG A 28 -2.83 14.31 -3.70
N PHE A 29 -4.13 14.64 -3.58
CA PHE A 29 -5.22 13.68 -3.62
C PHE A 29 -5.75 13.55 -5.04
N ASP A 30 -6.07 12.33 -5.47
CA ASP A 30 -6.77 12.06 -6.73
C ASP A 30 -8.31 12.08 -6.59
N THR A 31 -8.79 12.80 -5.56
CA THR A 31 -10.22 12.95 -5.27
C THR A 31 -10.46 14.34 -4.69
N THR A 32 -11.65 14.88 -4.97
CA THR A 32 -12.15 16.15 -4.41
C THR A 32 -13.20 15.93 -3.31
N ASP A 33 -13.58 14.67 -3.04
CA ASP A 33 -14.50 14.32 -1.98
C ASP A 33 -13.81 14.47 -0.61
N LYS A 34 -14.32 15.39 0.22
CA LYS A 34 -13.75 15.71 1.54
C LYS A 34 -13.77 14.55 2.52
N VAL A 35 -14.76 13.67 2.44
CA VAL A 35 -14.83 12.46 3.28
C VAL A 35 -13.71 11.51 2.87
N ARG A 36 -13.57 11.24 1.56
CA ARG A 36 -12.46 10.39 1.06
C ARG A 36 -11.10 10.99 1.39
N MET A 37 -10.92 12.31 1.30
CA MET A 37 -9.66 12.96 1.69
C MET A 37 -9.34 12.77 3.18
N THR A 38 -10.36 12.80 4.04
CA THR A 38 -10.22 12.55 5.48
C THR A 38 -9.86 11.08 5.75
N ASP A 39 -10.52 10.15 5.06
CA ASP A 39 -10.23 8.72 5.17
C ASP A 39 -8.80 8.40 4.69
N LEU A 40 -8.38 8.99 3.56
CA LEU A 40 -7.03 8.85 3.01
C LEU A 40 -5.96 9.41 3.96
N THR A 41 -6.26 10.54 4.60
CA THR A 41 -5.40 11.14 5.62
C THR A 41 -5.17 10.19 6.81
N GLN A 42 -6.24 9.60 7.35
CA GLN A 42 -6.14 8.64 8.45
C GLN A 42 -5.44 7.35 8.01
N ALA A 43 -5.73 6.86 6.80
CA ALA A 43 -5.06 5.71 6.22
C ALA A 43 -3.57 5.99 6.03
N ALA A 44 -3.18 7.18 5.59
CA ALA A 44 -1.79 7.57 5.41
C ALA A 44 -0.99 7.52 6.72
N GLN A 45 -1.58 8.00 7.83
CA GLN A 45 -0.98 7.86 9.15
C GLN A 45 -0.72 6.39 9.49
N LYS A 46 -1.73 5.53 9.38
CA LYS A 46 -1.61 4.10 9.68
C LYS A 46 -0.59 3.41 8.76
N VAL A 47 -0.55 3.80 7.48
CA VAL A 47 0.44 3.32 6.52
C VAL A 47 1.85 3.69 7.00
N MET A 48 2.09 4.95 7.37
CA MET A 48 3.39 5.39 7.91
C MET A 48 3.76 4.63 9.19
N GLU A 49 2.84 4.49 10.14
CA GLU A 49 3.05 3.72 11.37
C GLU A 49 3.48 2.27 11.09
N ARG A 50 2.77 1.57 10.20
CA ARG A 50 3.11 0.18 9.84
C ARG A 50 4.46 0.07 9.15
N ARG A 51 4.80 1.02 8.28
CA ARG A 51 6.09 1.06 7.59
C ARG A 51 7.24 1.32 8.56
N LEU A 52 7.08 2.29 9.45
CA LEU A 52 8.03 2.57 10.53
C LEU A 52 8.22 1.37 11.44
N ALA A 53 7.14 0.69 11.84
CA ALA A 53 7.23 -0.52 12.66
C ALA A 53 8.10 -1.61 11.99
N ARG A 54 7.99 -1.81 10.67
CA ARG A 54 8.87 -2.74 9.93
C ARG A 54 10.32 -2.28 9.86
N LEU A 55 10.54 -0.97 9.87
CA LEU A 55 11.87 -0.34 9.88
C LEU A 55 12.47 -0.24 11.30
N ASN A 56 11.80 -0.79 12.31
CA ASN A 56 12.14 -0.64 13.74
C ASN A 56 12.15 0.82 14.22
N GLY A 57 11.24 1.63 13.69
CA GLY A 57 10.95 2.99 14.16
C GLY A 57 9.51 3.16 14.60
N GLY A 58 9.18 4.37 15.04
CA GLY A 58 7.85 4.79 15.44
C GLY A 58 7.51 6.18 14.93
N LEU A 59 6.21 6.43 14.73
CA LEU A 59 5.66 7.73 14.43
C LEU A 59 5.41 8.46 15.75
N MET A 60 6.12 9.56 15.99
CA MET A 60 6.03 10.35 17.22
C MET A 60 4.94 11.41 17.11
N ASP A 61 4.88 12.08 15.96
CA ASP A 61 3.87 13.08 15.64
C ASP A 61 3.47 12.99 14.17
N PHE A 62 2.24 13.38 13.88
CA PHE A 62 1.66 13.39 12.55
C PHE A 62 0.66 14.53 12.44
N ASP A 63 1.07 15.56 11.71
CA ASP A 63 0.28 16.77 11.51
C ASP A 63 -0.05 16.97 10.04
N ILE A 64 -1.21 17.56 9.79
CA ILE A 64 -1.72 17.83 8.46
C ILE A 64 -2.23 19.26 8.39
N GLU A 65 -1.64 20.00 7.45
CA GLU A 65 -2.05 21.35 7.15
C GLU A 65 -2.72 21.38 5.77
N TYR A 66 -3.95 21.88 5.72
CA TYR A 66 -4.64 22.20 4.48
C TYR A 66 -4.70 23.72 4.31
N VAL A 67 -3.93 24.23 3.35
CA VAL A 67 -3.90 25.66 3.03
C VAL A 67 -4.87 25.91 1.89
N GLU A 68 -6.10 26.32 2.23
CA GLU A 68 -7.17 26.57 1.25
C GLU A 68 -6.77 27.62 0.19
N ALA A 69 -6.03 28.66 0.60
CA ALA A 69 -5.61 29.75 -0.28
C ALA A 69 -4.68 29.30 -1.42
N SER A 70 -3.87 28.27 -1.19
CA SER A 70 -2.94 27.70 -2.17
C SER A 70 -3.37 26.31 -2.66
N ASN A 71 -4.53 25.81 -2.19
CA ASN A 71 -5.00 24.45 -2.41
C ASN A 71 -3.88 23.40 -2.19
N THR A 72 -3.09 23.60 -1.13
CA THR A 72 -1.93 22.76 -0.80
C THR A 72 -2.23 21.97 0.45
N THR A 73 -2.02 20.66 0.40
CA THR A 73 -2.01 19.82 1.61
C THR A 73 -0.57 19.44 1.94
N THR A 74 -0.18 19.68 3.17
CA THR A 74 1.12 19.28 3.70
C THR A 74 0.91 18.25 4.80
N ILE A 75 1.70 17.18 4.79
CA ILE A 75 1.77 16.21 5.89
C ILE A 75 3.15 16.31 6.51
N THR A 76 3.22 16.53 7.82
CA THR A 76 4.47 16.50 8.59
C THR A 76 4.44 15.30 9.54
N ALA A 77 5.46 14.45 9.44
CA ALA A 77 5.64 13.28 10.26
C ALA A 77 6.96 13.38 11.03
N GLU A 78 6.88 13.31 12.36
CA GLU A 78 8.04 13.18 13.23
C GLU A 78 8.28 11.69 13.53
N VAL A 79 9.50 11.21 13.29
CA VAL A 79 9.84 9.77 13.36
C VAL A 79 11.03 9.52 14.26
N ASP A 80 11.00 8.44 15.03
CA ASP A 80 12.08 8.01 15.92
C ASP A 80 12.44 6.54 15.65
N PRO A 81 13.73 6.17 15.48
CA PRO A 81 14.90 7.06 15.40
C PRO A 81 15.00 7.80 14.07
N ALA A 82 15.61 8.99 14.07
CA ALA A 82 15.84 9.78 12.85
C ALA A 82 16.50 8.97 11.71
N ALA A 83 17.28 7.95 12.04
CA ALA A 83 17.94 7.07 11.07
C ALA A 83 16.98 6.33 10.12
N VAL A 84 15.70 6.15 10.48
CA VAL A 84 14.71 5.48 9.63
C VAL A 84 13.93 6.45 8.73
N ALA A 85 14.14 7.76 8.87
CA ALA A 85 13.37 8.79 8.17
C ALA A 85 13.52 8.70 6.65
N GLU A 86 14.75 8.53 6.15
CA GLU A 86 14.98 8.41 4.71
C GLU A 86 14.42 7.11 4.12
N ALA A 87 14.49 6.00 4.87
CA ALA A 87 13.86 4.75 4.44
C ALA A 87 12.32 4.87 4.36
N LEU A 88 11.69 5.57 5.31
CA LEU A 88 10.26 5.88 5.22
C LEU A 88 9.97 6.78 4.02
N ASN A 89 10.77 7.84 3.80
CA ASN A 89 10.63 8.74 2.66
C ASN A 89 10.69 7.99 1.32
N GLU A 90 11.65 7.07 1.15
CA GLU A 90 11.73 6.20 -0.01
C GLU A 90 10.45 5.37 -0.19
N GLU A 91 9.94 4.74 0.88
CA GLU A 91 8.71 3.95 0.76
C GLU A 91 7.48 4.80 0.40
N MET A 92 7.34 5.99 0.99
CA MET A 92 6.18 6.88 0.83
C MET A 92 6.14 7.57 -0.53
N THR A 93 7.30 7.89 -1.09
CA THR A 93 7.42 8.56 -2.40
C THR A 93 7.55 7.57 -3.56
N ALA A 94 7.82 6.29 -3.29
CA ALA A 94 7.89 5.25 -4.30
C ALA A 94 6.56 5.13 -5.08
N PRO A 95 6.61 5.11 -6.43
CA PRO A 95 5.43 4.92 -7.25
C PRO A 95 4.66 3.65 -6.87
N PHE A 96 3.34 3.77 -6.76
CA PHE A 96 2.48 2.64 -6.55
C PHE A 96 1.95 2.13 -7.89
N SER A 97 2.03 0.81 -8.09
CA SER A 97 1.46 0.16 -9.26
C SER A 97 0.51 -0.94 -8.79
N MET A 98 -0.68 -0.97 -9.37
CA MET A 98 -1.58 -2.11 -9.27
C MET A 98 -2.00 -2.57 -10.66
N GLU A 99 -1.99 -3.88 -10.85
CA GLU A 99 -2.39 -4.51 -12.10
C GLU A 99 -3.24 -5.75 -11.83
N ILE A 100 -4.22 -5.96 -12.69
CA ILE A 100 -4.93 -7.23 -12.77
C ILE A 100 -4.31 -8.06 -13.89
N ARG A 101 -3.97 -9.31 -13.58
CA ARG A 101 -3.37 -10.27 -14.52
C ARG A 101 -4.17 -11.57 -14.55
N ILE A 102 -4.30 -12.21 -15.70
CA ILE A 102 -5.01 -13.48 -15.85
C ILE A 102 -3.99 -14.61 -15.92
N GLY A 103 -4.27 -15.71 -15.23
CA GLY A 103 -3.46 -16.91 -15.28
C GLY A 103 -3.62 -17.64 -16.62
N VAL A 104 -2.48 -18.10 -17.13
CA VAL A 104 -2.39 -18.85 -18.38
C VAL A 104 -1.83 -20.26 -18.10
N PRO A 105 -2.14 -21.26 -18.95
CA PRO A 105 -1.52 -22.58 -18.83
C PRO A 105 0.00 -22.50 -18.88
N GLU A 106 0.70 -23.39 -18.17
CA GLU A 106 2.18 -23.41 -18.13
C GLU A 106 2.83 -23.58 -19.50
N ALA A 107 2.13 -24.21 -20.45
CA ALA A 107 2.58 -24.36 -21.83
C ALA A 107 2.47 -23.08 -22.67
N GLN A 108 1.89 -22.00 -22.13
CA GLN A 108 1.76 -20.70 -22.79
C GLN A 108 2.71 -19.69 -22.16
N GLU A 109 3.27 -18.81 -22.99
CA GLU A 109 4.10 -17.71 -22.53
C GLU A 109 3.26 -16.71 -21.72
N GLY A 110 3.80 -16.21 -20.61
CA GLY A 110 3.19 -15.15 -19.82
C GLY A 110 4.23 -14.16 -19.33
N ASP A 111 3.74 -13.06 -18.76
CA ASP A 111 4.58 -11.91 -18.43
C ASP A 111 5.27 -12.07 -17.06
N ILE A 112 4.71 -12.93 -16.20
CA ILE A 112 5.28 -13.22 -14.88
C ILE A 112 4.97 -14.65 -14.45
N THR A 113 5.97 -15.32 -13.87
CA THR A 113 5.81 -16.60 -13.19
C THR A 113 5.88 -16.36 -11.70
N VAL A 114 4.87 -16.84 -10.96
CA VAL A 114 4.84 -16.80 -9.51
C VAL A 114 4.94 -18.23 -8.99
N GLU A 115 6.01 -18.52 -8.25
CA GLU A 115 6.31 -19.86 -7.74
C GLU A 115 5.13 -20.45 -6.96
N GLY A 116 4.71 -21.67 -7.33
CA GLY A 116 3.58 -22.36 -6.72
C GLY A 116 2.20 -21.75 -7.03
N GLN A 117 2.13 -20.64 -7.77
CA GLN A 117 0.86 -19.93 -8.05
C GLN A 117 0.51 -19.87 -9.55
N GLY A 118 1.49 -20.07 -10.43
CA GLY A 118 1.30 -20.21 -11.88
C GLY A 118 1.89 -19.05 -12.69
N ILE A 119 1.55 -19.03 -13.98
CA ILE A 119 2.00 -18.02 -14.94
C ILE A 119 0.86 -17.05 -15.21
N PHE A 120 1.14 -15.75 -15.23
CA PHE A 120 0.14 -14.69 -15.41
C PHE A 120 0.51 -13.75 -16.56
N ARG A 121 -0.52 -13.25 -17.24
CA ARG A 121 -0.43 -12.26 -18.33
C ARG A 121 -1.23 -11.00 -17.99
N ALA A 122 -0.69 -9.84 -18.32
CA ALA A 122 -1.31 -8.55 -18.17
C ALA A 122 -2.63 -8.47 -18.94
N THR A 123 -3.59 -7.78 -18.33
CA THR A 123 -4.93 -7.59 -18.90
C THR A 123 -5.19 -6.18 -19.41
N GLY A 124 -4.31 -5.23 -19.07
CA GLY A 124 -4.52 -3.80 -19.29
C GLY A 124 -5.45 -3.13 -18.27
N VAL A 125 -5.94 -3.87 -17.27
CA VAL A 125 -6.61 -3.28 -16.09
C VAL A 125 -5.55 -2.93 -15.05
N ALA A 126 -5.51 -1.65 -14.68
CA ALA A 126 -4.50 -1.06 -13.82
C ALA A 126 -5.12 -0.27 -12.66
N GLY A 127 -4.28 0.29 -11.78
CA GLY A 127 -4.73 1.09 -10.63
C GLY A 127 -5.66 2.25 -11.00
N THR A 128 -5.49 2.87 -12.17
CA THR A 128 -6.36 3.96 -12.67
C THR A 128 -7.80 3.50 -12.97
N ASP A 129 -8.03 2.20 -13.06
CA ASP A 129 -9.36 1.61 -13.27
C ASP A 129 -10.11 1.35 -11.95
N ILE A 130 -9.47 1.60 -10.81
CA ILE A 130 -10.05 1.42 -9.46
C ILE A 130 -10.56 2.74 -8.93
N ASP A 131 -11.82 2.74 -8.48
CA ASP A 131 -12.41 3.88 -7.79
C ASP A 131 -12.05 3.88 -6.30
N TRP A 132 -12.21 2.73 -5.64
CA TRP A 132 -12.00 2.64 -4.19
C TRP A 132 -11.87 1.19 -3.71
N VAL A 133 -11.17 0.99 -2.59
CA VAL A 133 -11.04 -0.31 -1.93
C VAL A 133 -11.67 -0.24 -0.53
N LEU A 134 -12.60 -1.15 -0.25
CA LEU A 134 -13.26 -1.27 1.04
C LEU A 134 -12.82 -2.55 1.75
N ALA A 135 -12.54 -2.43 3.04
CA ALA A 135 -12.38 -3.57 3.92
C ALA A 135 -13.71 -3.93 4.61
N GLY A 136 -13.88 -5.21 4.89
CA GLY A 136 -15.03 -5.72 5.61
C GLY A 136 -14.77 -7.07 6.24
N SER A 137 -15.86 -7.74 6.61
CA SER A 137 -15.82 -9.09 7.12
C SER A 137 -16.92 -9.90 6.45
N ASP A 138 -16.64 -11.18 6.23
CA ASP A 138 -17.65 -12.13 5.80
C ASP A 138 -18.68 -12.32 6.93
N GLU A 139 -19.93 -12.58 6.54
CA GLU A 139 -21.03 -12.83 7.47
C GLU A 139 -20.95 -14.22 8.16
N ASP A 140 -19.89 -14.98 7.88
CA ASP A 140 -19.71 -16.31 8.43
C ASP A 140 -19.34 -16.31 9.92
N ALA A 141 -19.45 -17.48 10.55
CA ALA A 141 -19.15 -17.64 11.98
C ALA A 141 -17.69 -17.34 12.34
N LEU A 142 -16.78 -17.39 11.36
CA LEU A 142 -15.36 -17.13 11.54
C LEU A 142 -15.00 -15.65 11.35
N LYS A 143 -15.93 -14.83 10.84
CA LYS A 143 -15.76 -13.40 10.56
C LYS A 143 -14.46 -13.10 9.81
N LYS A 144 -14.15 -13.93 8.82
CA LYS A 144 -12.95 -13.74 7.99
C LYS A 144 -12.97 -12.38 7.32
N GLY A 145 -11.81 -11.79 7.10
CA GLY A 145 -11.73 -10.51 6.41
C GLY A 145 -12.14 -10.64 4.94
N ASN A 146 -12.73 -9.58 4.42
CA ASN A 146 -12.94 -9.44 2.99
C ASN A 146 -12.54 -8.05 2.51
N VAL A 147 -12.15 -7.97 1.24
CA VAL A 147 -11.86 -6.72 0.55
C VAL A 147 -12.76 -6.63 -0.66
N ILE A 148 -13.39 -5.47 -0.84
CA ILE A 148 -14.20 -5.14 -2.01
C ILE A 148 -13.45 -4.08 -2.79
N ILE A 149 -13.08 -4.38 -4.03
CA ILE A 149 -12.45 -3.43 -4.94
C ILE A 149 -13.53 -2.92 -5.88
N GLY A 150 -13.85 -1.64 -5.80
CA GLY A 150 -14.76 -0.94 -6.70
C GLY A 150 -14.02 -0.34 -7.90
N PHE A 151 -14.62 -0.45 -9.07
CA PHE A 151 -14.05 0.04 -10.32
C PHE A 151 -14.70 1.36 -10.77
N THR A 152 -13.92 2.17 -11.48
CA THR A 152 -14.45 3.31 -12.26
C THR A 152 -15.34 2.79 -13.39
N ASP A 153 -16.10 3.67 -14.06
CA ASP A 153 -16.93 3.25 -15.22
C ASP A 153 -16.07 2.58 -16.31
N GLU A 154 -14.90 3.16 -16.62
CA GLU A 154 -13.94 2.58 -17.57
C GLU A 154 -13.39 1.24 -17.09
N GLY A 155 -13.08 1.13 -15.79
CA GLY A 155 -12.64 -0.11 -15.18
C GLY A 155 -13.70 -1.21 -15.26
N VAL A 156 -14.97 -0.88 -15.02
CA VAL A 156 -16.08 -1.81 -15.19
C VAL A 156 -16.13 -2.33 -16.62
N GLU A 157 -16.02 -1.47 -17.64
CA GLU A 157 -16.02 -1.92 -19.04
C GLU A 157 -14.87 -2.89 -19.35
N LYS A 158 -13.66 -2.60 -18.86
CA LYS A 158 -12.51 -3.50 -19.05
C LYS A 158 -12.72 -4.83 -18.33
N MET A 159 -13.18 -4.80 -17.09
CA MET A 159 -13.48 -6.02 -16.33
C MET A 159 -14.56 -6.86 -17.01
N GLN A 160 -15.62 -6.23 -17.54
CA GLN A 160 -16.65 -6.94 -18.29
C GLN A 160 -16.10 -7.69 -19.51
N LYS A 161 -15.12 -7.12 -20.22
CA LYS A 161 -14.43 -7.80 -21.32
C LYS A 161 -13.63 -8.99 -20.81
N LEU A 162 -12.86 -8.80 -19.73
CA LEU A 162 -12.06 -9.87 -19.14
C LEU A 162 -12.89 -11.06 -18.66
N PHE A 163 -13.99 -10.83 -17.95
CA PHE A 163 -14.87 -11.90 -17.49
C PHE A 163 -15.51 -12.68 -18.66
N LYS A 164 -15.80 -12.02 -19.78
CA LYS A 164 -16.33 -12.69 -20.99
C LYS A 164 -15.28 -13.56 -21.67
N GLU A 165 -14.03 -13.10 -21.72
CA GLU A 165 -12.94 -13.75 -22.47
C GLU A 165 -12.24 -14.85 -21.66
N PHE A 166 -12.14 -14.69 -20.34
CA PHE A 166 -11.29 -15.51 -19.48
C PHE A 166 -12.03 -16.20 -18.34
N ASP A 167 -13.31 -16.49 -18.56
CA ASP A 167 -14.14 -17.19 -17.57
C ASP A 167 -13.49 -18.47 -17.02
N GLY A 168 -13.64 -18.69 -15.71
CA GLY A 168 -13.10 -19.82 -14.98
C GLY A 168 -11.58 -19.80 -14.78
N LYS A 169 -10.85 -18.87 -15.41
CA LYS A 169 -9.40 -18.73 -15.21
C LYS A 169 -9.10 -18.03 -13.88
N PRO A 170 -7.95 -18.35 -13.26
CA PRO A 170 -7.49 -17.60 -12.11
C PRO A 170 -7.11 -16.18 -12.51
N MET A 171 -7.54 -15.20 -11.73
CA MET A 171 -7.15 -13.80 -11.81
C MET A 171 -6.23 -13.48 -10.64
N GLY A 172 -5.08 -12.90 -10.93
CA GLY A 172 -4.15 -12.35 -9.94
C GLY A 172 -4.28 -10.85 -9.85
N ILE A 173 -4.30 -10.33 -8.62
CA ILE A 173 -4.18 -8.91 -8.31
C ILE A 173 -2.73 -8.69 -7.89
N PHE A 174 -2.03 -7.85 -8.63
CA PHE A 174 -0.62 -7.55 -8.41
C PHE A 174 -0.47 -6.14 -7.88
N ALA A 175 0.12 -5.99 -6.69
CA ALA A 175 0.48 -4.70 -6.13
C ALA A 175 2.01 -4.61 -6.06
N ARG A 176 2.59 -3.51 -6.57
CA ARG A 176 4.05 -3.30 -6.67
C ARG A 176 4.79 -4.52 -7.29
N GLY A 177 4.20 -5.09 -8.34
CA GLY A 177 4.76 -6.24 -9.07
C GLY A 177 4.67 -7.59 -8.35
N ARG A 178 4.04 -7.67 -7.18
CA ARG A 178 3.88 -8.90 -6.39
C ARG A 178 2.43 -9.35 -6.38
N LEU A 179 2.20 -10.67 -6.47
CA LEU A 179 0.87 -11.24 -6.35
C LEU A 179 0.34 -11.02 -4.93
N ALA A 180 -0.66 -10.15 -4.81
CA ALA A 180 -1.27 -9.79 -3.54
C ALA A 180 -2.51 -10.66 -3.25
N ALA A 181 -3.26 -11.03 -4.28
CA ALA A 181 -4.38 -11.96 -4.17
C ALA A 181 -4.58 -12.74 -5.46
N LYS A 182 -5.11 -13.95 -5.34
CA LYS A 182 -5.52 -14.80 -6.46
C LYS A 182 -6.96 -15.21 -6.25
N ILE A 183 -7.83 -14.88 -7.21
CA ILE A 183 -9.25 -15.23 -7.17
C ILE A 183 -9.64 -15.98 -8.44
N GLN A 184 -10.72 -16.74 -8.38
CA GLN A 184 -11.26 -17.39 -9.57
C GLN A 184 -12.38 -16.54 -10.15
N LEU A 185 -12.36 -16.30 -11.47
CA LEU A 185 -13.44 -15.61 -12.15
C LEU A 185 -14.65 -16.54 -12.24
N ASP A 186 -15.78 -16.12 -11.67
CA ASP A 186 -17.08 -16.79 -11.82
C ASP A 186 -18.00 -15.96 -12.72
N LYS A 187 -18.78 -16.62 -13.58
CA LYS A 187 -19.71 -16.02 -14.56
C LYS A 187 -20.87 -15.24 -13.93
N GLN A 188 -21.06 -15.30 -12.62
CA GLN A 188 -22.22 -14.65 -12.00
C GLN A 188 -22.07 -13.13 -11.99
N LYS A 189 -22.78 -12.51 -12.95
CA LYS A 189 -23.18 -11.10 -13.07
C LYS A 189 -22.12 -10.09 -12.64
N ILE A 190 -21.54 -9.36 -13.61
CA ILE A 190 -20.59 -8.29 -13.32
C ILE A 190 -21.26 -7.24 -12.42
N GLU A 191 -20.83 -7.22 -11.16
CA GLU A 191 -21.03 -6.10 -10.25
C GLU A 191 -19.94 -5.05 -10.54
N ARG A 192 -20.14 -3.81 -10.10
CA ARG A 192 -19.12 -2.74 -10.20
C ARG A 192 -17.89 -3.00 -9.30
N THR A 193 -17.79 -4.20 -8.76
CA THR A 193 -16.90 -4.59 -7.68
C THR A 193 -16.41 -6.02 -7.87
N ILE A 194 -15.22 -6.32 -7.34
CA ILE A 194 -14.78 -7.69 -7.06
C ILE A 194 -14.53 -7.84 -5.56
N SER A 195 -14.75 -9.05 -5.05
CA SER A 195 -14.54 -9.38 -3.65
C SER A 195 -13.40 -10.38 -3.49
N ILE A 196 -12.42 -10.05 -2.66
CA ILE A 196 -11.37 -10.95 -2.17
C ILE A 196 -11.83 -11.41 -0.79
N ARG A 197 -12.17 -12.68 -0.64
CA ARG A 197 -12.70 -13.26 0.60
C ARG A 197 -11.72 -14.19 1.28
N GLY A 198 -12.00 -14.51 2.53
CA GLY A 198 -11.23 -15.49 3.30
C GLY A 198 -9.88 -14.97 3.80
N LEU A 199 -9.71 -13.65 3.92
CA LEU A 199 -8.54 -13.08 4.60
C LEU A 199 -8.56 -13.50 6.07
N PRO A 200 -7.39 -13.62 6.73
CA PRO A 200 -7.31 -14.14 8.09
C PRO A 200 -8.17 -13.40 9.10
N SER A 201 -8.33 -12.08 8.94
CA SER A 201 -9.14 -11.25 9.81
C SER A 201 -9.55 -9.95 9.11
N ARG A 202 -10.48 -9.21 9.71
CA ARG A 202 -10.86 -7.87 9.26
C ARG A 202 -9.67 -6.91 9.27
N GLU A 203 -8.83 -6.98 10.30
CA GLU A 203 -7.68 -6.09 10.44
C GLU A 203 -6.71 -6.24 9.26
N ILE A 204 -6.51 -7.46 8.75
CA ILE A 204 -5.71 -7.69 7.52
C ILE A 204 -6.38 -7.04 6.30
N ALA A 205 -7.72 -7.10 6.22
CA ALA A 205 -8.46 -6.43 5.16
C ALA A 205 -8.33 -4.90 5.25
N ASP A 206 -8.42 -4.34 6.45
CA ASP A 206 -8.24 -2.91 6.71
C ASP A 206 -6.83 -2.46 6.29
N VAL A 207 -5.78 -3.21 6.64
CA VAL A 207 -4.41 -2.94 6.21
C VAL A 207 -4.28 -2.93 4.69
N PHE A 208 -4.90 -3.92 4.02
CA PHE A 208 -4.89 -3.99 2.56
C PHE A 208 -5.59 -2.78 1.93
N ALA A 209 -6.78 -2.43 2.42
CA ALA A 209 -7.56 -1.30 1.90
C ALA A 209 -6.85 0.03 2.11
N ASP A 210 -6.28 0.27 3.30
CA ASP A 210 -5.47 1.46 3.60
C ASP A 210 -4.28 1.57 2.62
N ASP A 211 -3.47 0.49 2.51
CA ASP A 211 -2.27 0.49 1.66
C ASP A 211 -2.61 0.73 0.18
N MET A 212 -3.71 0.12 -0.30
CA MET A 212 -4.18 0.29 -1.67
C MET A 212 -4.72 1.71 -1.91
N ASN A 213 -5.61 2.21 -1.06
CA ASN A 213 -6.23 3.52 -1.27
C ASN A 213 -5.19 4.64 -1.17
N VAL A 214 -4.26 4.58 -0.21
CA VAL A 214 -3.15 5.54 -0.12
C VAL A 214 -2.27 5.45 -1.37
N GLY A 215 -1.93 4.24 -1.81
CA GLY A 215 -1.11 4.05 -3.01
C GLY A 215 -1.78 4.53 -4.30
N LEU A 216 -3.09 4.35 -4.44
CA LEU A 216 -3.84 4.70 -5.64
C LEU A 216 -4.22 6.18 -5.70
N HIS A 217 -4.58 6.77 -4.56
CA HIS A 217 -5.25 8.08 -4.51
C HIS A 217 -4.44 9.17 -3.82
N MET A 218 -3.22 8.89 -3.34
CA MET A 218 -2.32 9.90 -2.79
C MET A 218 -0.95 9.85 -3.48
N THR A 219 -0.43 11.03 -3.82
CA THR A 219 0.97 11.20 -4.23
C THR A 219 1.69 12.01 -3.16
N PHE A 220 2.86 11.53 -2.72
CA PHE A 220 3.72 12.20 -1.74
C PHE A 220 4.96 12.76 -2.43
N GLU A 221 5.26 14.03 -2.21
CA GLU A 221 6.48 14.69 -2.67
C GLU A 221 7.19 15.33 -1.48
N ARG A 222 8.42 14.90 -1.22
CA ARG A 222 9.23 15.43 -0.11
C ARG A 222 9.51 16.91 -0.31
N VAL A 223 9.15 17.74 0.68
CA VAL A 223 9.62 19.12 0.78
C VAL A 223 11.08 19.07 1.24
N LYS A 224 11.96 19.72 0.46
CA LYS A 224 13.40 19.82 0.74
C LYS A 224 13.71 20.94 1.71
#